data_AF-A0A7S1S4Q9-F1
#
_entry.id   AF-A0A7S1S4Q9-F1
#
_cell.length_a   1.000
_cell.length_b   1.000
_cell.length_c   1.000
_cell.angle_alpha   90.00
_cell.angle_beta   90.00
_cell.angle_gamma   90.00
#
_symmetry.space_group_name_H-M   'P 1'
#
loop_
_entity.id
_entity.type
_entity.pdbx_description
1 polymer ?
#
loop_
_entity_poly.entity_id
_entity_poly.type
_entity_poly.pdbx_seq_one_letter_code
_entity_poly.pdbx_strand_id
1 'polypeptide(L)'
;MTPPPRSGGRWAAYLDRERVAASQAELLDFVRGHPECRSRVLAPGQLRFLLLLQHRVAEDTCDFHRPTEERRHNDKFEGVLSEDGVNSQLVKDSHRSDWKVDGSPFSMQHEDSPAPDADPKVRRQQILDFQRGLVTALETCVLGFAGRRGLSAPGTRRLLQAVTTQMSQCGLANLDRSSKAAGYFVGGLGLEQRTAYSLSTAETEGFGEVLRLSLCCLKTGFVHFQTAEGLAAMASGDGSEGDGSPTPCAPSSYLYQYATLQFVPGGRENADERVECTVLDALDEVHIDPPRVDGFQPL
;
A
#
# COMPACT_ATOMS: atom_id res chain seq x y z
N MET A 1 -13.85 -4.25 29.28
CA MET A 1 -13.49 -2.93 28.70
C MET A 1 -14.29 -2.74 27.43
N THR A 2 -15.23 -1.80 27.42
CA THR A 2 -16.01 -1.48 26.21
C THR A 2 -15.15 -0.55 25.34
N PRO A 3 -14.82 -0.91 24.09
CA PRO A 3 -13.99 -0.08 23.26
C PRO A 3 -14.68 1.26 22.95
N PRO A 4 -13.93 2.36 22.72
CA PRO A 4 -14.51 3.65 22.43
C PRO A 4 -15.40 3.62 21.17
N PRO A 5 -16.51 4.38 21.11
CA PRO A 5 -17.54 4.26 20.07
C PRO A 5 -16.99 4.36 18.63
N ARG A 6 -15.98 5.21 18.42
CA ARG A 6 -15.30 5.41 17.11
C ARG A 6 -14.45 4.23 16.66
N SER A 7 -14.25 3.22 17.50
CA SER A 7 -13.48 2.02 17.19
C SER A 7 -14.34 0.76 17.09
N GLY A 8 -15.66 0.86 17.37
CA GLY A 8 -16.57 -0.28 17.42
C GLY A 8 -16.58 -1.10 16.13
N GLY A 9 -16.67 -0.46 14.96
CA GLY A 9 -16.62 -1.15 13.67
C GLY A 9 -15.29 -1.85 13.38
N ARG A 10 -14.18 -1.25 13.82
CA ARG A 10 -12.82 -1.81 13.65
C ARG A 10 -12.61 -3.02 14.56
N TRP A 11 -13.08 -2.97 15.81
CA TRP A 11 -12.99 -4.09 16.76
C TRP A 11 -13.97 -5.22 16.41
N ALA A 12 -15.19 -4.87 15.96
CA ALA A 12 -16.19 -5.85 15.55
C ALA A 12 -15.66 -6.75 14.43
N ALA A 13 -14.86 -6.23 13.50
CA ALA A 13 -14.23 -7.03 12.44
C ALA A 13 -13.39 -8.21 12.94
N TYR A 14 -12.81 -8.12 14.15
CA TYR A 14 -11.87 -9.11 14.67
C TYR A 14 -12.38 -9.87 15.90
N LEU A 15 -13.45 -9.39 16.54
CA LEU A 15 -14.04 -10.01 17.73
C LEU A 15 -15.38 -10.70 17.45
N ASP A 16 -16.05 -10.33 16.35
CA ASP A 16 -17.27 -10.99 15.90
C ASP A 16 -16.94 -12.27 15.13
N ARG A 17 -17.34 -13.41 15.68
CA ARG A 17 -17.07 -14.74 15.11
C ARG A 17 -17.67 -14.91 13.72
N GLU A 18 -18.83 -14.31 13.46
CA GLU A 18 -19.51 -14.44 12.16
C GLU A 18 -18.74 -13.66 11.09
N ARG A 19 -18.29 -12.45 11.40
CA ARG A 19 -17.45 -11.65 10.50
C ARG A 19 -16.10 -12.30 10.22
N VAL A 20 -15.49 -12.91 11.25
CA VAL A 20 -14.25 -13.67 11.10
C VAL A 20 -14.47 -14.88 10.17
N ALA A 21 -15.55 -15.65 10.37
CA ALA A 21 -15.87 -16.80 9.53
C ALA A 21 -16.15 -16.38 8.07
N ALA A 22 -16.88 -15.28 7.85
CA ALA A 22 -17.13 -14.72 6.53
C ALA A 22 -15.81 -14.30 5.84
N SER A 23 -14.93 -13.59 6.55
CA SER A 23 -13.61 -13.20 6.04
C SER A 23 -12.75 -14.41 5.68
N GLN A 24 -12.82 -15.48 6.47
CA GLN A 24 -12.12 -16.74 6.15
C GLN A 24 -12.68 -17.40 4.89
N ALA A 25 -13.99 -17.41 4.72
CA ALA A 25 -14.63 -17.96 3.52
C ALA A 25 -14.21 -17.17 2.26
N GLU A 26 -14.24 -15.83 2.32
CA GLU A 26 -13.80 -14.95 1.23
C GLU A 26 -12.33 -15.20 0.85
N LEU A 27 -11.45 -15.37 1.83
CA LEU A 27 -10.05 -15.69 1.57
C LEU A 27 -9.86 -17.08 0.92
N LEU A 28 -10.65 -18.08 1.33
CA LEU A 28 -10.62 -19.40 0.71
C LEU A 28 -11.12 -19.33 -0.74
N ASP A 29 -12.16 -18.56 -1.00
CA ASP A 29 -12.69 -18.35 -2.35
C ASP A 29 -11.71 -17.59 -3.23
N PHE A 30 -11.00 -16.59 -2.68
CA PHE A 30 -9.87 -15.95 -3.36
C PHE A 30 -8.81 -16.99 -3.77
N VAL A 31 -8.34 -17.86 -2.86
CA VAL A 31 -7.34 -18.90 -3.20
C VAL A 31 -7.85 -19.87 -4.26
N ARG A 32 -9.15 -20.23 -4.22
CA ARG A 32 -9.77 -21.09 -5.23
C ARG A 32 -9.83 -20.40 -6.59
N GLY A 33 -10.17 -19.11 -6.60
CA GLY A 33 -10.34 -18.27 -7.78
C GLY A 33 -9.03 -17.86 -8.47
N HIS A 34 -7.89 -17.96 -7.79
CA HIS A 34 -6.57 -17.55 -8.30
C HIS A 34 -5.67 -18.77 -8.49
N PRO A 35 -5.63 -19.38 -9.70
CA PRO A 35 -4.85 -20.57 -9.98
C PRO A 35 -3.37 -20.39 -9.68
N GLU A 36 -2.80 -19.20 -9.79
CA GLU A 36 -1.42 -18.85 -9.44
C GLU A 36 -1.09 -19.16 -7.97
N CYS A 37 -2.04 -18.98 -7.06
CA CYS A 37 -1.88 -19.35 -5.65
C CYS A 37 -1.82 -20.87 -5.45
N ARG A 38 -2.33 -21.65 -6.41
CA ARG A 38 -2.40 -23.13 -6.37
C ARG A 38 -1.34 -23.81 -7.25
N SER A 39 -0.93 -23.15 -8.32
CA SER A 39 -0.03 -23.68 -9.36
C SER A 39 1.43 -23.33 -9.11
N ARG A 40 1.70 -22.22 -8.40
CA ARG A 40 3.04 -21.90 -7.92
C ARG A 40 3.25 -22.50 -6.54
N VAL A 41 4.39 -23.14 -6.32
CA VAL A 41 4.80 -23.56 -4.96
C VAL A 41 5.19 -22.30 -4.19
N LEU A 42 4.21 -21.66 -3.56
CA LEU A 42 4.45 -20.50 -2.70
C LEU A 42 4.97 -20.96 -1.35
N ALA A 43 6.05 -20.35 -0.87
CA ALA A 43 6.49 -20.55 0.51
C ALA A 43 5.38 -20.10 1.48
N PRO A 44 5.21 -20.74 2.66
CA PRO A 44 4.13 -20.40 3.60
C PRO A 44 4.07 -18.92 3.97
N GLY A 45 5.23 -18.27 4.12
CA GLY A 45 5.30 -16.84 4.40
C GLY A 45 4.79 -15.95 3.26
N GLN A 46 5.05 -16.35 2.02
CA GLN A 46 4.59 -15.62 0.83
C GLN A 46 3.08 -15.76 0.64
N LEU A 47 2.54 -16.97 0.85
CA LEU A 47 1.10 -17.19 0.82
C LEU A 47 0.39 -16.38 1.92
N ARG A 48 0.94 -16.36 3.14
CA ARG A 48 0.42 -15.53 4.23
C ARG A 48 0.41 -14.04 3.86
N PHE A 49 1.49 -13.55 3.27
CA PHE A 49 1.58 -12.14 2.84
C PHE A 49 0.48 -11.79 1.83
N LEU A 50 0.34 -12.60 0.77
CA LEU A 50 -0.69 -12.43 -0.26
C LEU A 50 -2.11 -12.41 0.34
N LEU A 51 -2.44 -13.38 1.20
CA LEU A 51 -3.76 -13.48 1.82
C LEU A 51 -4.08 -12.30 2.73
N LEU A 52 -3.13 -11.89 3.57
CA LEU A 52 -3.31 -10.75 4.47
C LEU A 52 -3.45 -9.45 3.67
N LEU A 53 -2.66 -9.28 2.62
CA LEU A 53 -2.76 -8.12 1.75
C LEU A 53 -4.12 -8.09 1.05
N GLN A 54 -4.55 -9.21 0.46
CA GLN A 54 -5.85 -9.33 -0.19
C GLN A 54 -7.00 -8.95 0.75
N HIS A 55 -7.00 -9.48 1.98
CA HIS A 55 -8.01 -9.14 2.97
C HIS A 55 -8.05 -7.63 3.24
N ARG A 56 -6.90 -7.00 3.46
CA ARG A 56 -6.83 -5.57 3.77
C ARG A 56 -7.28 -4.69 2.61
N VAL A 57 -6.83 -4.97 1.38
CA VAL A 57 -7.22 -4.18 0.20
C VAL A 57 -8.71 -4.36 -0.13
N ALA A 58 -9.25 -5.57 0.05
CA ALA A 58 -10.67 -5.84 -0.13
C ALA A 58 -11.51 -5.07 0.90
N GLU A 59 -11.09 -5.06 2.16
CA GLU A 59 -11.75 -4.32 3.24
C GLU A 59 -11.80 -2.82 2.98
N ASP A 60 -10.69 -2.22 2.55
CA ASP A 60 -10.62 -0.80 2.20
C ASP A 60 -11.50 -0.47 1.00
N THR A 61 -11.51 -1.34 -0.01
CA THR A 61 -12.32 -1.15 -1.22
C THR A 61 -13.81 -1.28 -0.91
N CYS A 62 -14.19 -2.24 -0.07
CA CYS A 62 -15.57 -2.41 0.35
C CYS A 62 -16.08 -1.27 1.25
N ASP A 63 -15.20 -0.52 1.90
CA ASP A 63 -15.57 0.60 2.77
C ASP A 63 -16.38 1.67 2.04
N PHE A 64 -16.13 1.88 0.74
CA PHE A 64 -16.86 2.85 -0.09
C PHE A 64 -18.29 2.44 -0.43
N HIS A 65 -18.63 1.17 -0.18
CA HIS A 65 -19.99 0.64 -0.34
C HIS A 65 -20.76 0.61 0.99
N ARG A 66 -20.08 0.88 2.12
CA ARG A 66 -20.70 0.90 3.44
C ARG A 66 -21.37 2.24 3.74
N PRO A 67 -22.47 2.23 4.54
CA PRO A 67 -22.98 3.43 5.19
C PRO A 67 -21.89 4.14 5.98
N THR A 68 -21.93 5.46 6.05
CA THR A 68 -20.89 6.30 6.68
C THR A 68 -20.59 5.88 8.12
N GLU A 69 -21.58 5.42 8.87
CA GLU A 69 -21.45 4.99 10.27
C GLU A 69 -20.66 3.68 10.42
N GLU A 70 -20.63 2.87 9.37
CA GLU A 70 -19.95 1.57 9.33
C GLU A 70 -18.57 1.63 8.67
N ARG A 71 -18.23 2.78 8.07
CA ARG A 71 -16.94 3.00 7.44
C ARG A 71 -15.81 2.94 8.46
N ARG A 72 -14.72 2.29 8.06
CA ARG A 72 -13.48 2.19 8.83
C ARG A 72 -12.61 3.42 8.59
N HIS A 73 -12.76 4.05 7.43
CA HIS A 73 -11.98 5.21 7.02
C HIS A 73 -12.86 6.46 6.97
N ASN A 74 -12.31 7.57 7.46
CA ASN A 74 -12.91 8.90 7.32
C ASN A 74 -12.02 9.76 6.40
N ASP A 75 -11.61 9.15 5.30
CA ASP A 75 -10.75 9.78 4.31
C ASP A 75 -11.43 11.00 3.71
N LYS A 76 -10.62 12.01 3.42
CA LYS A 76 -11.03 13.18 2.66
C LYS A 76 -10.64 12.99 1.21
N PHE A 77 -11.48 13.46 0.32
CA PHE A 77 -11.26 13.42 -1.11
C PHE A 77 -11.37 14.82 -1.70
N GLU A 78 -10.57 15.05 -2.72
CA GLU A 78 -10.50 16.28 -3.52
C GLU A 78 -10.25 15.89 -4.98
N GLY A 79 -10.16 16.86 -5.88
CA GLY A 79 -9.77 16.57 -7.26
C GLY A 79 -9.74 17.84 -8.11
N VAL A 80 -9.24 17.70 -9.33
CA VAL A 80 -9.17 18.79 -10.32
C VAL A 80 -10.29 18.65 -11.34
N LEU A 81 -10.52 17.43 -11.82
CA LEU A 81 -11.57 17.07 -12.78
C LEU A 81 -12.82 16.50 -12.07
N SER A 82 -12.64 15.90 -10.90
CA SER A 82 -13.70 15.43 -10.01
C SER A 82 -13.68 16.24 -8.70
N GLU A 83 -14.83 16.47 -8.07
CA GLU A 83 -14.88 17.26 -6.83
C GLU A 83 -14.39 16.45 -5.61
N ASP A 84 -14.58 15.14 -5.61
CA ASP A 84 -14.43 14.28 -4.42
C ASP A 84 -13.85 12.88 -4.75
N GLY A 85 -12.96 12.81 -5.73
CA GLY A 85 -12.47 11.55 -6.27
C GLY A 85 -11.12 11.07 -5.74
N VAL A 86 -10.18 11.98 -5.51
CA VAL A 86 -8.78 11.68 -5.20
C VAL A 86 -8.50 11.84 -3.71
N ASN A 87 -7.93 10.82 -3.09
CA ASN A 87 -7.59 10.83 -1.66
C ASN A 87 -6.66 12.02 -1.31
N SER A 88 -7.06 12.88 -0.38
CA SER A 88 -6.30 14.10 -0.04
C SER A 88 -4.94 13.81 0.61
N GLN A 89 -4.77 12.64 1.25
CA GLN A 89 -3.48 12.26 1.82
C GLN A 89 -2.47 11.90 0.71
N LEU A 90 -2.94 11.25 -0.36
CA LEU A 90 -2.13 11.02 -1.57
C LEU A 90 -1.61 12.34 -2.13
N VAL A 91 -2.49 13.34 -2.29
CA VAL A 91 -2.08 14.64 -2.85
C VAL A 91 -0.98 15.28 -1.99
N LYS A 92 -1.15 15.30 -0.66
CA LYS A 92 -0.18 15.88 0.28
C LYS A 92 1.19 15.21 0.22
N ASP A 93 1.21 13.89 0.12
CA ASP A 93 2.46 13.11 0.16
C ASP A 93 3.04 12.79 -1.22
N SER A 94 2.38 13.21 -2.29
CA SER A 94 2.75 12.88 -3.67
C SER A 94 4.21 13.20 -4.01
N HIS A 95 4.71 14.35 -3.59
CA HIS A 95 6.10 14.79 -3.81
C HIS A 95 7.18 13.88 -3.18
N ARG A 96 6.78 12.89 -2.36
CA ARG A 96 7.68 11.96 -1.66
C ARG A 96 7.80 10.61 -2.32
N SER A 97 7.18 10.40 -3.47
CA SER A 97 7.19 9.11 -4.18
C SER A 97 7.42 9.32 -5.66
N ASP A 98 7.82 8.25 -6.35
CA ASP A 98 7.84 8.17 -7.80
C ASP A 98 6.51 7.65 -8.32
N TRP A 99 6.04 8.22 -9.42
CA TRP A 99 4.75 7.87 -10.00
C TRP A 99 4.90 7.59 -11.48
N LYS A 100 4.08 6.67 -11.96
CA LYS A 100 3.85 6.43 -13.38
C LYS A 100 2.36 6.28 -13.61
N VAL A 101 1.77 7.12 -14.46
CA VAL A 101 0.34 7.07 -14.79
C VAL A 101 0.21 6.91 -16.29
N ASP A 102 -0.28 5.74 -16.71
CA ASP A 102 -0.44 5.36 -18.11
C ASP A 102 0.82 5.64 -18.96
N GLY A 103 1.96 5.15 -18.47
CA GLY A 103 3.25 5.37 -19.13
C GLY A 103 3.95 6.68 -18.75
N SER A 104 3.22 7.71 -18.34
CA SER A 104 3.77 9.05 -18.05
C SER A 104 4.43 9.11 -16.66
N PRO A 105 5.73 9.44 -16.55
CA PRO A 105 6.43 9.51 -15.28
C PRO A 105 6.18 10.85 -14.56
N PHE A 106 6.10 10.81 -13.23
CA PHE A 106 6.10 11.99 -12.36
C PHE A 106 7.02 11.70 -11.17
N SER A 107 8.06 12.51 -10.96
CA SER A 107 8.93 12.41 -9.79
C SER A 107 9.42 13.79 -9.37
N MET A 108 9.50 14.00 -8.06
CA MET A 108 10.27 15.10 -7.46
C MET A 108 11.50 14.60 -6.70
N GLN A 109 11.79 13.29 -6.72
CA GLN A 109 12.92 12.70 -5.99
C GLN A 109 14.26 12.90 -6.72
N HIS A 110 14.24 13.19 -8.03
CA HIS A 110 15.44 13.37 -8.85
C HIS A 110 15.91 14.84 -8.92
N GLU A 111 17.10 15.04 -9.51
CA GLU A 111 17.95 16.26 -9.52
C GLU A 111 17.28 17.58 -9.94
N ASP A 112 16.07 17.53 -10.50
CA ASP A 112 15.25 18.71 -10.78
C ASP A 112 14.53 19.26 -9.54
N SER A 113 14.67 18.60 -8.39
CA SER A 113 14.23 19.13 -7.11
C SER A 113 14.96 20.44 -6.83
N PRO A 114 14.23 21.50 -6.43
CA PRO A 114 14.85 22.79 -6.14
C PRO A 114 16.01 22.60 -5.16
N ALA A 115 17.13 23.25 -5.46
CA ALA A 115 18.29 23.26 -4.56
C ALA A 115 17.81 23.51 -3.12
N PRO A 116 18.42 22.89 -2.10
CA PRO A 116 17.99 23.02 -0.72
C PRO A 116 17.86 24.48 -0.24
N ASP A 117 18.54 25.41 -0.92
CA ASP A 117 18.53 26.86 -0.66
C ASP A 117 17.50 27.67 -1.48
N ALA A 118 16.63 27.03 -2.26
CA ALA A 118 15.60 27.72 -3.03
C ALA A 118 14.58 28.44 -2.13
N ASP A 119 14.03 29.56 -2.61
CA ASP A 119 12.97 30.30 -1.92
C ASP A 119 11.80 29.35 -1.56
N PRO A 120 11.40 29.25 -0.28
CA PRO A 120 10.28 28.42 0.16
C PRO A 120 8.99 28.63 -0.64
N LYS A 121 8.74 29.83 -1.16
CA LYS A 121 7.59 30.13 -2.02
C LYS A 121 7.69 29.43 -3.38
N VAL A 122 8.87 29.43 -4.00
CA VAL A 122 9.14 28.77 -5.28
C VAL A 122 8.98 27.26 -5.11
N ARG A 123 9.58 26.68 -4.07
CA ARG A 123 9.42 25.25 -3.76
C ARG A 123 7.96 24.86 -3.53
N ARG A 124 7.21 25.68 -2.77
CA ARG A 124 5.79 25.44 -2.54
C ARG A 124 5.00 25.47 -3.85
N GLN A 125 5.28 26.43 -4.74
CA GLN A 125 4.60 26.50 -6.03
C GLN A 125 4.91 25.29 -6.90
N GLN A 126 6.16 24.85 -6.98
CA GLN A 126 6.55 23.64 -7.71
C GLN A 126 5.85 22.39 -7.18
N ILE A 127 5.71 22.24 -5.85
CA ILE A 127 4.95 21.14 -5.26
C ILE A 127 3.47 21.21 -5.67
N LEU A 128 2.86 22.40 -5.68
CA LEU A 128 1.47 22.56 -6.09
C LEU A 128 1.27 22.26 -7.58
N ASP A 129 2.19 22.68 -8.43
CA ASP A 129 2.14 22.41 -9.87
C ASP A 129 2.32 20.91 -10.15
N PHE A 130 3.26 20.27 -9.45
CA PHE A 130 3.45 18.82 -9.48
C PHE A 130 2.19 18.08 -9.04
N GLN A 131 1.62 18.44 -7.88
CA GLN A 131 0.40 17.86 -7.33
C GLN A 131 -0.74 17.98 -8.34
N ARG A 132 -0.95 19.16 -8.93
CA ARG A 132 -1.99 19.40 -9.92
C ARG A 132 -1.79 18.54 -11.17
N GLY A 133 -0.55 18.46 -11.68
CA GLY A 133 -0.21 17.65 -12.85
C GLY A 133 -0.48 16.17 -12.62
N LEU A 134 -0.01 15.63 -11.49
CA LEU A 134 -0.24 14.24 -11.10
C LEU A 134 -1.74 13.93 -10.91
N VAL A 135 -2.46 14.75 -10.15
CA VAL A 135 -3.90 14.56 -9.91
C VAL A 135 -4.68 14.59 -11.23
N THR A 136 -4.37 15.53 -12.11
CA THR A 136 -5.01 15.62 -13.43
C THR A 136 -4.75 14.36 -14.25
N ALA A 137 -3.51 13.84 -14.26
CA ALA A 137 -3.18 12.61 -14.97
C ALA A 137 -3.90 11.38 -14.40
N LEU A 138 -3.95 11.25 -13.06
CA LEU A 138 -4.67 10.17 -12.38
C LEU A 138 -6.16 10.19 -12.71
N GLU A 139 -6.80 11.35 -12.58
CA GLU A 139 -8.21 11.52 -12.90
C GLU A 139 -8.47 11.24 -14.38
N THR A 140 -7.65 11.75 -15.29
CA THR A 140 -7.79 11.49 -16.74
C THR A 140 -7.73 9.99 -17.05
N CYS A 141 -6.76 9.29 -16.45
CA CYS A 141 -6.60 7.84 -16.62
C CYS A 141 -7.85 7.08 -16.14
N VAL A 142 -8.27 7.32 -14.90
CA VAL A 142 -9.37 6.55 -14.28
C VAL A 142 -10.74 6.95 -14.84
N LEU A 143 -10.98 8.23 -15.11
CA LEU A 143 -12.23 8.70 -15.74
C LEU A 143 -12.33 8.18 -17.19
N GLY A 144 -11.21 8.16 -17.93
CA GLY A 144 -11.16 7.59 -19.27
C GLY A 144 -11.49 6.09 -19.26
N PHE A 145 -10.91 5.34 -18.33
CA PHE A 145 -11.24 3.93 -18.11
C PHE A 145 -12.72 3.75 -17.75
N ALA A 146 -13.23 4.50 -16.76
CA ALA A 146 -14.61 4.41 -16.31
C ALA A 146 -15.61 4.71 -17.44
N GLY A 147 -15.31 5.71 -18.28
CA GLY A 147 -16.10 6.05 -19.46
C GLY A 147 -16.15 4.94 -20.48
N ARG A 148 -15.02 4.29 -20.79
CA ARG A 148 -14.97 3.12 -21.69
C ARG A 148 -15.72 1.91 -21.13
N ARG A 149 -15.70 1.74 -19.81
CA ARG A 149 -16.45 0.69 -19.10
C ARG A 149 -17.93 1.04 -18.87
N GLY A 150 -18.37 2.24 -19.24
CA GLY A 150 -19.77 2.67 -19.10
C GLY A 150 -20.23 2.77 -17.64
N LEU A 151 -19.32 3.10 -16.71
CA LEU A 151 -19.67 3.26 -15.31
C LEU A 151 -20.54 4.48 -15.09
N SER A 152 -21.46 4.36 -14.14
CA SER A 152 -22.22 5.49 -13.60
C SER A 152 -21.31 6.49 -12.88
N ALA A 153 -21.80 7.70 -12.63
CA ALA A 153 -21.05 8.70 -11.86
C ALA A 153 -20.71 8.21 -10.43
N PRO A 154 -21.64 7.59 -9.67
CA PRO A 154 -21.29 6.97 -8.37
C PRO A 154 -20.25 5.86 -8.47
N GLY A 155 -20.36 4.95 -9.45
CA GLY A 155 -19.39 3.88 -9.67
C GLY A 155 -18.00 4.42 -10.02
N THR A 156 -17.95 5.42 -10.90
CA THR A 156 -16.73 6.14 -11.28
C THR A 156 -16.06 6.78 -10.07
N ARG A 157 -16.84 7.47 -9.22
CA ARG A 157 -16.32 8.07 -7.98
C ARG A 157 -15.72 7.02 -7.06
N ARG A 158 -16.44 5.92 -6.79
CA ARG A 158 -15.95 4.86 -5.90
C ARG A 158 -14.68 4.20 -6.44
N LEU A 159 -14.58 4.00 -7.76
CA LEU A 159 -13.37 3.48 -8.39
C LEU A 159 -12.19 4.41 -8.15
N LEU A 160 -12.38 5.72 -8.36
CA LEU A 160 -11.34 6.72 -8.15
C LEU A 160 -10.90 6.77 -6.67
N GLN A 161 -11.86 6.70 -5.73
CA GLN A 161 -11.59 6.65 -4.30
C GLN A 161 -10.83 5.37 -3.90
N ALA A 162 -11.26 4.21 -4.38
CA ALA A 162 -10.61 2.93 -4.11
C ALA A 162 -9.16 2.90 -4.62
N VAL A 163 -8.94 3.29 -5.88
CA VAL A 163 -7.61 3.35 -6.49
C VAL A 163 -6.71 4.33 -5.72
N THR A 164 -7.18 5.56 -5.47
CA THR A 164 -6.35 6.59 -4.85
C THR A 164 -6.10 6.34 -3.35
N THR A 165 -7.00 5.64 -2.65
CA THR A 165 -6.72 5.16 -1.28
C THR A 165 -5.61 4.11 -1.27
N GLN A 166 -5.58 3.16 -2.22
CA GLN A 166 -4.47 2.20 -2.32
C GLN A 166 -3.16 2.83 -2.79
N MET A 167 -3.21 3.98 -3.47
CA MET A 167 -2.05 4.78 -3.83
C MET A 167 -1.61 5.76 -2.72
N SER A 168 -2.32 5.81 -1.60
CA SER A 168 -1.99 6.66 -0.45
C SER A 168 -1.16 5.91 0.60
N GLN A 169 -0.87 6.57 1.72
CA GLN A 169 -0.30 5.92 2.90
C GLN A 169 -1.11 4.69 3.38
N CYS A 170 -2.41 4.63 3.08
CA CYS A 170 -3.23 3.48 3.44
C CYS A 170 -2.76 2.20 2.74
N GLY A 171 -2.54 2.25 1.42
CA GLY A 171 -2.03 1.11 0.66
C GLY A 171 -0.63 0.68 1.09
N LEU A 172 0.27 1.63 1.35
CA LEU A 172 1.58 1.31 1.94
C LEU A 172 1.48 0.68 3.32
N ALA A 173 0.57 1.15 4.17
CA ALA A 173 0.36 0.56 5.48
C ALA A 173 -0.23 -0.86 5.37
N ASN A 174 -1.03 -1.15 4.36
CA ASN A 174 -1.51 -2.51 4.10
C ASN A 174 -0.39 -3.42 3.62
N LEU A 175 0.48 -2.91 2.74
CA LEU A 175 1.67 -3.62 2.28
C LEU A 175 2.57 -3.95 3.48
N ASP A 176 2.88 -2.95 4.30
CA ASP A 176 3.76 -3.08 5.45
C ASP A 176 3.20 -4.07 6.48
N ARG A 177 1.97 -3.86 6.96
CA ARG A 177 1.35 -4.71 8.00
C ARG A 177 1.08 -6.15 7.56
N SER A 178 1.15 -6.44 6.27
CA SER A 178 0.97 -7.80 5.75
C SER A 178 2.32 -8.51 5.57
N SER A 179 3.39 -7.74 5.44
CA SER A 179 4.75 -8.18 5.18
C SER A 179 5.49 -8.54 6.47
N LYS A 180 6.52 -9.38 6.34
CA LYS A 180 7.48 -9.69 7.40
C LYS A 180 8.41 -8.52 7.69
N ALA A 181 8.64 -7.63 6.73
CA ALA A 181 9.48 -6.45 6.91
C ALA A 181 8.92 -5.49 7.97
N ALA A 182 7.61 -5.52 8.28
CA ALA A 182 7.04 -4.80 9.42
C ALA A 182 7.56 -5.29 10.78
N GLY A 183 8.19 -6.46 10.83
CA GLY A 183 8.93 -6.93 12.01
C GLY A 183 10.26 -6.21 12.24
N TYR A 184 10.71 -5.36 11.31
CA TYR A 184 12.03 -4.72 11.33
C TYR A 184 11.91 -3.20 11.38
N PHE A 185 12.61 -2.61 12.34
CA PHE A 185 12.77 -1.17 12.51
C PHE A 185 14.20 -0.82 12.14
N VAL A 186 14.39 -0.12 11.02
CA VAL A 186 15.72 0.15 10.46
C VAL A 186 16.15 1.60 10.66
N GLY A 187 17.45 1.83 10.82
CA GLY A 187 18.01 3.15 11.05
C GLY A 187 19.47 3.30 10.61
N GLY A 188 19.88 4.55 10.41
CA GLY A 188 21.23 4.91 9.99
C GLY A 188 21.24 6.21 9.19
N LEU A 189 22.39 6.89 9.16
CA LEU A 189 22.55 8.14 8.42
C LEU A 189 22.38 7.96 6.89
N GLY A 190 22.56 6.74 6.37
CA GLY A 190 22.37 6.39 4.96
C GLY A 190 21.03 5.73 4.63
N LEU A 191 20.06 5.71 5.56
CA LEU A 191 18.75 5.11 5.27
C LEU A 191 18.04 5.88 4.15
N GLU A 192 17.84 5.20 3.03
CA GLU A 192 17.00 5.65 1.92
C GLU A 192 15.71 4.84 1.90
N GLN A 193 14.58 5.53 1.77
CA GLN A 193 13.30 4.90 1.48
C GLN A 193 12.79 5.42 0.14
N ARG A 194 12.57 4.50 -0.80
CA ARG A 194 11.98 4.79 -2.11
C ARG A 194 10.62 4.13 -2.21
N THR A 195 9.63 4.93 -2.59
CA THR A 195 8.26 4.48 -2.80
C THR A 195 7.92 4.78 -4.25
N ALA A 196 7.41 3.79 -4.98
CA ALA A 196 6.92 4.03 -6.34
C ALA A 196 5.53 3.44 -6.57
N TYR A 197 4.74 4.14 -7.38
CA TYR A 197 3.43 3.70 -7.83
C TYR A 197 3.36 3.73 -9.36
N SER A 198 2.72 2.72 -9.95
CA SER A 198 2.43 2.67 -11.38
C SER A 198 0.98 2.29 -11.61
N LEU A 199 0.18 3.21 -12.14
CA LEU A 199 -1.20 2.98 -12.55
C LEU A 199 -1.28 2.89 -14.07
N SER A 200 -1.94 1.87 -14.59
CA SER A 200 -2.13 1.65 -16.03
C SER A 200 -3.41 0.86 -16.29
N THR A 201 -3.89 0.85 -17.53
CA THR A 201 -4.90 -0.13 -17.96
C THR A 201 -4.24 -1.34 -18.58
N ALA A 202 -4.90 -2.49 -18.49
CA ALA A 202 -4.45 -3.72 -19.11
C ALA A 202 -5.64 -4.56 -19.58
N GLU A 203 -5.46 -5.31 -20.66
CA GLU A 203 -6.43 -6.31 -21.09
C GLU A 203 -6.22 -7.62 -20.32
N THR A 204 -7.31 -8.22 -19.85
CA THR A 204 -7.31 -9.48 -19.13
C THR A 204 -8.35 -10.43 -19.70
N GLU A 205 -8.00 -11.72 -19.79
CA GLU A 205 -8.94 -12.75 -20.22
C GLU A 205 -10.11 -12.82 -19.23
N GLY A 206 -11.34 -12.78 -19.75
CA GLY A 206 -12.56 -12.88 -18.96
C GLY A 206 -13.14 -11.56 -18.45
N PHE A 207 -12.31 -10.57 -18.11
CA PHE A 207 -12.77 -9.27 -17.60
C PHE A 207 -12.67 -8.11 -18.62
N GLY A 208 -11.85 -8.29 -19.66
CA GLY A 208 -11.50 -7.25 -20.64
C GLY A 208 -10.54 -6.24 -20.04
N GLU A 209 -10.71 -4.96 -20.39
CA GLU A 209 -9.91 -3.87 -19.83
C GLU A 209 -10.12 -3.76 -18.30
N VAL A 210 -9.00 -3.74 -17.55
CA VAL A 210 -8.94 -3.53 -16.10
C VAL A 210 -7.93 -2.43 -15.75
N LEU A 211 -8.02 -1.88 -14.54
CA LEU A 211 -6.98 -1.00 -14.00
C LEU A 211 -5.99 -1.83 -13.18
N ARG A 212 -4.70 -1.65 -13.43
CA ARG A 212 -3.60 -2.27 -12.68
C ARG A 212 -2.79 -1.20 -11.95
N LEU A 213 -2.66 -1.38 -10.65
CA LEU A 213 -1.83 -0.56 -9.78
C LEU A 213 -0.69 -1.41 -9.24
N SER A 214 0.54 -1.06 -9.58
CA SER A 214 1.71 -1.58 -8.87
C SER A 214 2.16 -0.58 -7.81
N LEU A 215 2.44 -1.04 -6.60
CA LEU A 215 3.05 -0.27 -5.52
C LEU A 215 4.31 -0.97 -5.02
N CYS A 216 5.36 -0.21 -4.74
CA CYS A 216 6.58 -0.72 -4.14
C CYS A 216 7.13 0.19 -3.04
N CYS A 217 7.81 -0.42 -2.09
CA CYS A 217 8.55 0.24 -1.03
C CYS A 217 9.90 -0.46 -0.87
N LEU A 218 10.99 0.28 -1.04
CA LEU A 218 12.36 -0.19 -0.86
C LEU A 218 13.03 0.64 0.22
N LYS A 219 13.63 -0.03 1.21
CA LYS A 219 14.49 0.59 2.23
C LYS A 219 15.90 0.02 2.10
N THR A 220 16.90 0.89 1.98
CA THR A 220 18.33 0.53 1.79
C THR A 220 19.24 1.43 2.60
N GLY A 221 20.53 1.08 2.72
CA GLY A 221 21.55 1.95 3.31
C GLY A 221 21.46 2.16 4.83
N PHE A 222 20.53 1.46 5.49
CA PHE A 222 20.52 1.37 6.95
C PHE A 222 21.66 0.47 7.43
N VAL A 223 22.19 0.80 8.61
CA VAL A 223 23.34 0.10 9.22
C VAL A 223 23.00 -0.46 10.61
N HIS A 224 21.79 -0.19 11.08
CA HIS A 224 21.23 -0.80 12.28
C HIS A 224 19.79 -1.22 12.01
N PHE A 225 19.36 -2.27 12.69
CA PHE A 225 17.98 -2.68 12.75
C PHE A 225 17.60 -3.16 14.14
N GLN A 226 16.29 -3.21 14.40
CA GLN A 226 15.71 -3.79 15.59
C GLN A 226 14.52 -4.65 15.17
N THR A 227 14.31 -5.79 15.83
CA THR A 227 13.11 -6.61 15.59
C THR A 227 11.98 -6.23 16.55
N ALA A 228 10.74 -6.48 16.13
CA ALA A 228 9.56 -6.30 16.99
C ALA A 228 9.66 -7.13 18.28
N GLU A 229 10.18 -8.36 18.20
CA GLU A 229 10.42 -9.22 19.35
C GLU A 229 11.46 -8.61 20.30
N GLY A 230 12.54 -8.06 19.75
CA GLY A 230 13.56 -7.40 20.57
C GLY A 230 13.05 -6.14 21.27
N LEU A 231 12.20 -5.34 20.60
CA LEU A 231 11.52 -4.19 21.25
C LEU A 231 10.56 -4.64 22.35
N ALA A 232 9.80 -5.72 22.12
CA ALA A 232 8.88 -6.26 23.12
C ALA A 232 9.64 -6.75 24.37
N ALA A 233 10.77 -7.44 24.18
CA ALA A 233 11.64 -7.90 25.26
C ALA A 233 12.17 -6.74 26.10
N MET A 234 12.66 -5.66 25.46
CA MET A 234 13.08 -4.44 26.15
C MET A 234 11.95 -3.81 26.97
N ALA A 235 10.75 -3.74 26.40
CA ALA A 235 9.59 -3.13 27.08
C ALA A 235 9.11 -3.95 28.28
N SER A 236 9.27 -5.27 28.26
CA SER A 236 8.88 -6.14 29.37
C SER A 236 9.80 -6.07 30.59
N GLY A 237 10.98 -5.46 30.49
CA GLY A 237 11.94 -5.37 31.59
C GLY A 237 12.45 -6.72 32.09
N ASP A 238 12.23 -7.78 31.30
CA ASP A 238 12.69 -9.13 31.60
C ASP A 238 14.21 -9.12 31.41
N GLY A 239 14.95 -9.17 32.51
CA GLY A 239 16.38 -8.86 32.62
C GLY A 239 17.32 -9.85 31.93
N SER A 240 16.96 -10.40 30.77
CA SER A 240 17.94 -11.00 29.89
C SER A 240 18.93 -9.92 29.46
N GLU A 241 20.23 -10.16 29.69
CA GLU A 241 21.36 -9.27 29.40
C GLU A 241 21.59 -9.00 27.89
N GLY A 242 20.51 -8.91 27.10
CA GLY A 242 20.57 -8.36 25.75
C GLY A 242 20.63 -6.85 25.87
N ASP A 243 21.79 -6.28 25.50
CA ASP A 243 21.93 -4.84 25.31
C ASP A 243 20.84 -4.40 24.32
N GLY A 244 19.84 -3.66 24.79
CA GLY A 244 18.71 -3.14 24.00
C GLY A 244 19.12 -2.15 22.89
N SER A 245 20.42 -2.06 22.63
CA SER A 245 20.99 -1.40 21.48
C SER A 245 20.49 -2.00 20.15
N PRO A 246 20.28 -1.14 19.13
CA PRO A 246 20.03 -1.59 17.77
C PRO A 246 21.12 -2.55 17.27
N THR A 247 20.71 -3.64 16.63
CA THR A 247 21.65 -4.62 16.07
C THR A 247 22.30 -4.04 14.80
N PRO A 248 23.64 -4.02 14.69
CA PRO A 248 24.32 -3.56 13.48
C PRO A 248 24.09 -4.53 12.31
N CYS A 249 24.09 -4.01 11.09
CA CYS A 249 24.00 -4.79 9.85
C CYS A 249 24.87 -4.18 8.75
N ALA A 250 25.17 -4.95 7.70
CA ALA A 250 25.93 -4.44 6.56
C ALA A 250 25.07 -3.47 5.73
N PRO A 251 25.66 -2.44 5.08
CA PRO A 251 24.94 -1.51 4.20
C PRO A 251 24.27 -2.15 2.97
N SER A 252 24.63 -3.40 2.64
CA SER A 252 23.97 -4.22 1.61
C SER A 252 22.58 -4.71 2.02
N SER A 253 22.22 -4.57 3.30
CA SER A 253 20.91 -4.95 3.81
C SER A 253 19.81 -4.11 3.15
N TYR A 254 18.67 -4.75 2.87
CA TYR A 254 17.52 -4.09 2.28
C TYR A 254 16.20 -4.71 2.73
N LEU A 255 15.14 -3.90 2.70
CA LEU A 255 13.76 -4.35 2.85
C LEU A 255 13.03 -3.96 1.57
N TYR A 256 12.44 -4.93 0.87
CA TYR A 256 11.72 -4.70 -0.37
C TYR A 256 10.34 -5.32 -0.32
N GLN A 257 9.33 -4.48 -0.53
CA GLN A 257 7.94 -4.86 -0.59
C GLN A 257 7.34 -4.40 -1.92
N TYR A 258 6.56 -5.26 -2.55
CA TYR A 258 5.91 -4.98 -3.81
C TYR A 258 4.55 -5.66 -3.87
N ALA A 259 3.59 -5.01 -4.53
CA ALA A 259 2.33 -5.64 -4.91
C ALA A 259 1.80 -5.07 -6.22
N THR A 260 1.09 -5.90 -6.98
CA THR A 260 0.21 -5.48 -8.07
C THR A 260 -1.23 -5.78 -7.71
N LEU A 261 -2.04 -4.73 -7.72
CA LEU A 261 -3.47 -4.77 -7.52
C LEU A 261 -4.19 -4.62 -8.88
N GLN A 262 -5.31 -5.30 -9.02
CA GLN A 262 -6.23 -5.18 -10.14
C GLN A 262 -7.57 -4.66 -9.63
N PHE A 263 -8.08 -3.61 -10.28
CA PHE A 263 -9.40 -3.09 -10.02
C PHE A 263 -10.33 -3.47 -11.17
N VAL A 264 -11.41 -4.14 -10.82
CA VAL A 264 -12.47 -4.55 -11.75
C VAL A 264 -13.78 -3.91 -11.28
N PRO A 265 -14.47 -3.14 -12.14
CA PRO A 265 -15.85 -2.79 -11.87
C PRO A 265 -16.70 -4.06 -11.95
N GLY A 266 -17.28 -4.45 -10.83
CA GLY A 266 -18.16 -5.60 -10.70
C GLY A 266 -19.50 -5.41 -11.42
N GLY A 267 -20.29 -6.49 -11.45
CA GLY A 267 -21.65 -6.44 -11.97
C GLY A 267 -22.53 -5.45 -11.20
N ARG A 268 -23.58 -4.94 -11.86
CA ARG A 268 -24.60 -4.11 -11.21
C ARG A 268 -25.47 -4.98 -10.30
N GLU A 269 -25.04 -5.19 -9.06
CA GLU A 269 -25.91 -5.74 -8.03
C GLU A 269 -26.74 -4.60 -7.43
N ASN A 270 -28.07 -4.69 -7.53
CA ASN A 270 -28.99 -3.70 -6.94
C ASN A 270 -28.76 -2.24 -7.37
N ALA A 271 -28.36 -2.02 -8.63
CA ALA A 271 -27.97 -0.71 -9.17
C ALA A 271 -26.72 -0.08 -8.53
N ASP A 272 -26.02 -0.80 -7.64
CA ASP A 272 -24.73 -0.39 -7.12
C ASP A 272 -23.61 -1.06 -7.92
N GLU A 273 -22.81 -0.25 -8.61
CA GLU A 273 -21.61 -0.74 -9.30
C GLU A 273 -20.52 -0.98 -8.26
N ARG A 274 -20.32 -2.24 -7.89
CA ARG A 274 -19.26 -2.64 -6.95
C ARG A 274 -17.89 -2.46 -7.58
N VAL A 275 -16.90 -2.03 -6.81
CA VAL A 275 -15.49 -2.09 -7.22
C VAL A 275 -14.85 -3.25 -6.51
N GLU A 276 -14.23 -4.15 -7.26
CA GLU A 276 -13.45 -5.25 -6.72
C GLU A 276 -11.96 -4.93 -6.87
N CYS A 277 -11.18 -5.26 -5.83
CA CYS A 277 -9.74 -5.09 -5.81
C CYS A 277 -9.07 -6.42 -5.44
N THR A 278 -8.17 -6.86 -6.32
CA THR A 278 -7.55 -8.19 -6.26
C THR A 278 -6.05 -8.05 -6.33
N VAL A 279 -5.32 -8.71 -5.43
CA VAL A 279 -3.86 -8.81 -5.45
C VAL A 279 -3.47 -9.88 -6.46
N LEU A 280 -2.86 -9.45 -7.58
CA LEU A 280 -2.38 -10.35 -8.63
C LEU A 280 -1.00 -10.93 -8.32
N ASP A 281 -0.15 -10.11 -7.71
CA ASP A 281 1.21 -10.48 -7.36
C ASP A 281 1.66 -9.67 -6.16
N ALA A 282 2.54 -10.25 -5.35
CA ALA A 282 3.18 -9.55 -4.26
C ALA A 282 4.53 -10.19 -3.96
N LEU A 283 5.47 -9.40 -3.48
CA LEU A 283 6.80 -9.85 -3.09
C LEU A 283 7.20 -9.16 -1.79
N ASP A 284 7.74 -9.94 -0.86
CA ASP A 284 8.19 -9.50 0.45
C ASP A 284 9.58 -10.07 0.72
N GLU A 285 10.59 -9.24 0.50
CA GLU A 285 11.99 -9.59 0.70
C GLU A 285 12.57 -8.81 1.88
N VAL A 286 13.17 -9.57 2.80
CA VAL A 286 13.94 -9.05 3.91
C VAL A 286 15.33 -9.63 3.80
N HIS A 287 16.31 -8.77 3.54
CA HIS A 287 17.71 -9.15 3.44
C HIS A 287 18.51 -8.36 4.48
N ILE A 288 18.94 -9.04 5.54
CA ILE A 288 19.72 -8.45 6.63
C ILE A 288 21.03 -9.22 6.73
N ASP A 289 22.12 -8.56 6.32
CA ASP A 289 23.46 -9.11 6.39
C ASP A 289 24.11 -8.73 7.73
N PRO A 290 24.82 -9.65 8.41
CA PRO A 290 25.62 -9.28 9.57
C PRO A 290 26.73 -8.29 9.17
N PRO A 291 27.18 -7.43 10.08
CA PRO A 291 28.29 -6.52 9.80
C PRO A 291 29.54 -7.34 9.46
N ARG A 292 30.33 -6.88 8.49
CA ARG A 292 31.64 -7.48 8.21
C ARG A 292 32.54 -7.23 9.41
N VAL A 293 32.92 -8.32 10.09
CA VAL A 293 33.95 -8.25 11.13
C VAL A 293 35.30 -8.25 10.41
N ASP A 294 35.90 -7.08 10.25
CA ASP A 294 37.25 -6.94 9.70
C ASP A 294 38.23 -7.71 10.60
N GLY A 295 38.62 -8.93 10.20
CA GLY A 295 39.53 -9.78 10.96
C GLY A 295 39.32 -11.29 10.82
N PHE A 296 38.20 -11.77 10.27
CA PHE A 296 38.00 -13.20 10.01
C PHE A 296 38.27 -13.53 8.53
N GLN A 297 39.48 -14.00 8.24
CA GLN A 297 39.72 -14.75 7.01
C GLN A 297 39.20 -16.18 7.22
N PRO A 298 38.23 -16.67 6.41
CA PRO A 298 37.90 -18.09 6.43
C PRO A 298 39.13 -18.87 5.93
N LEU A 299 39.61 -19.79 6.77
CA LEU A 299 40.64 -20.79 6.41
C LEU A 299 40.11 -21.75 5.35
#